data_AF-A0A060C6E3-F1
#
_entry.id   AF-A0A060C6E3-F1
#
_cell.length_a   1.000
_cell.length_b   1.000
_cell.length_c   1.000
_cell.angle_alpha   90.00
_cell.angle_beta   90.00
_cell.angle_gamma   90.00
#
_symmetry.space_group_name_H-M   'P 1'
#
loop_
_entity.id
_entity.type
_entity.pdbx_description
1 polymer ?
#
loop_
_entity_poly.entity_id
_entity_poly.type
_entity_poly.pdbx_seq_one_letter_code
_entity_poly.pdbx_strand_id
1 'polypeptide(L)' 'MGTRGTIETRYHEAADAAAIIGAQVRENLKMRDGFFRNDEEHQLQLIQIIRKYQPDIILGNVLEDRHPDHGRAGHL' A
#
# COMPACT_ATOMS: atom_id res chain seq x y z
N MET A 1 5.46 -4.69 14.88
CA MET A 1 4.10 -4.81 14.29
C MET A 1 3.10 -4.81 15.42
N GLY A 2 2.13 -3.91 15.40
CA GLY A 2 1.16 -3.75 16.48
C GLY A 2 0.11 -2.75 16.06
N THR A 3 -1.00 -3.23 15.53
CA THR A 3 -2.14 -2.36 15.26
C THR A 3 -2.93 -2.20 16.56
N ARG A 4 -3.13 -0.95 16.98
CA ARG A 4 -4.24 -0.64 17.89
C ARG A 4 -5.50 -0.56 17.03
N GLY A 5 -6.21 -1.67 16.86
CA GLY A 5 -7.44 -1.73 16.05
C GLY A 5 -7.64 -3.05 15.31
N THR A 6 -8.78 -3.18 14.64
CA THR A 6 -9.14 -4.32 13.78
C THR A 6 -8.96 -3.96 12.31
N ILE A 7 -9.06 -4.97 11.44
CA ILE A 7 -9.05 -4.75 9.98
C ILE A 7 -10.17 -3.77 9.59
N GLU A 8 -11.38 -3.96 10.12
CA GLU A 8 -12.54 -3.12 9.85
C GLU A 8 -12.32 -1.67 10.28
N THR A 9 -11.85 -1.42 11.50
CA THR A 9 -11.62 -0.05 11.97
C THR A 9 -10.56 0.64 11.12
N ARG A 10 -9.53 -0.08 10.66
CA ARG A 10 -8.51 0.47 9.77
C ARG A 10 -9.01 0.78 8.37
N TYR A 11 -10.00 0.04 7.87
CA TYR A 11 -10.66 0.39 6.61
C TYR A 11 -11.46 1.68 6.73
N HIS A 12 -12.21 1.86 7.82
CA HIS A 12 -12.96 3.09 8.08
C HIS A 12 -12.04 4.31 8.25
N GLU A 13 -11.07 4.23 9.15
CA GLU A 13 -10.12 5.34 9.40
C GLU A 13 -9.43 5.83 8.12
N ALA A 14 -9.04 4.89 7.25
CA ALA A 14 -8.31 5.23 6.05
C ALA A 14 -9.23 5.66 4.89
N ALA A 15 -10.51 5.25 4.89
CA ALA A 15 -11.52 5.81 4.00
C ALA A 15 -11.82 7.27 4.37
N ASP A 16 -11.97 7.56 5.66
CA ASP A 16 -12.19 8.92 6.16
C ASP A 16 -11.00 9.83 5.81
N ALA A 17 -9.76 9.34 6.01
CA ALA A 17 -8.55 10.08 5.65
C ALA A 17 -8.49 10.40 4.14
N ALA A 18 -8.87 9.45 3.27
CA ALA A 18 -8.92 9.66 1.83
C ALA A 18 -9.94 10.74 1.44
N ALA A 19 -11.11 10.77 2.10
CA ALA A 19 -12.11 11.81 1.89
C ALA A 19 -11.59 13.20 2.29
N ILE A 20 -10.87 13.30 3.42
CA ILE A 20 -10.30 14.57 3.91
C ILE A 20 -9.27 15.15 2.94
N ILE A 21 -8.40 14.31 2.37
CA ILE A 21 -7.36 14.77 1.42
C ILE A 21 -7.86 14.90 -0.02
N GLY A 22 -9.13 14.56 -0.29
CA GLY A 22 -9.72 14.61 -1.63
C GLY A 22 -9.26 13.51 -2.59
N ALA A 23 -8.80 12.37 -2.08
CA ALA A 23 -8.44 11.23 -2.92
C ALA A 23 -9.69 10.61 -3.55
N GLN A 24 -9.75 10.60 -4.89
CA GLN A 24 -10.90 10.06 -5.65
C GLN A 24 -10.98 8.53 -5.60
N VAL A 25 -9.83 7.88 -5.41
CA VAL A 25 -9.70 6.42 -5.41
C VAL A 25 -8.79 6.02 -4.25
N ARG A 26 -9.18 4.96 -3.55
CA ARG A 26 -8.34 4.30 -2.55
C ARG A 26 -8.48 2.79 -2.69
N GLU A 27 -7.37 2.11 -2.97
CA GLU A 27 -7.31 0.65 -3.04
C GLU A 27 -6.34 0.07 -2.02
N ASN A 28 -6.63 -1.15 -1.57
CA ASN A 28 -5.75 -1.93 -0.71
C ASN A 28 -5.58 -3.30 -1.37
N LEU A 29 -4.34 -3.65 -1.72
CA LEU A 29 -4.01 -4.88 -2.45
C LEU A 29 -4.10 -6.16 -1.60
N LYS A 30 -4.41 -6.04 -0.30
CA LYS A 30 -4.59 -7.15 0.64
C LYS A 30 -3.38 -8.09 0.74
N MET A 31 -2.18 -7.58 0.41
CA MET A 31 -0.93 -8.27 0.68
C MET A 31 -0.76 -8.48 2.19
N ARG A 32 -0.13 -9.60 2.56
CA ARG A 32 0.01 -9.95 3.97
C ARG A 32 1.04 -9.04 4.65
N ASP A 33 0.56 -8.25 5.61
CA ASP A 33 1.37 -7.36 6.46
C ASP A 33 2.56 -8.11 7.07
N GLY A 34 3.78 -7.62 6.89
CA GLY A 34 5.03 -8.21 7.37
C GLY A 34 5.63 -9.31 6.48
N PHE A 35 4.89 -9.82 5.50
CA PHE A 35 5.25 -11.07 4.80
C PHE A 35 5.24 -11.01 3.27
N PHE A 36 4.75 -9.93 2.66
CA PHE A 36 4.87 -9.76 1.20
C PHE A 36 6.34 -9.75 0.76
N ARG A 37 6.61 -10.09 -0.49
CA ARG A 37 7.97 -10.21 -1.04
C ARG A 37 8.09 -9.47 -2.36
N ASN A 38 9.32 -9.15 -2.74
CA ASN A 38 9.61 -8.71 -4.10
C ASN A 38 9.72 -9.94 -5.01
N ASP A 39 8.55 -10.51 -5.33
CA ASP A 39 8.39 -11.64 -6.23
C ASP A 39 7.33 -11.33 -7.28
N GLU A 40 7.23 -12.20 -8.28
CA GLU A 40 6.34 -12.02 -9.41
C GLU A 40 4.86 -11.90 -9.01
N GLU A 41 4.42 -12.64 -7.98
CA GLU A 41 3.03 -12.60 -7.50
C GLU A 41 2.64 -11.20 -7.01
N HIS A 42 3.49 -10.58 -6.19
CA HIS A 42 3.22 -9.25 -5.64
C HIS A 42 3.45 -8.15 -6.69
N GLN A 43 4.46 -8.30 -7.56
CA GLN A 43 4.70 -7.38 -8.66
C GLN A 43 3.51 -7.33 -9.62
N LEU A 44 2.95 -8.48 -9.99
CA LEU A 44 1.78 -8.55 -10.88
C LEU A 44 0.56 -7.81 -10.30
N GLN A 45 0.35 -7.86 -8.98
CA GLN A 45 -0.72 -7.09 -8.32
C GLN A 45 -0.51 -5.58 -8.47
N LEU A 46 0.71 -5.08 -8.28
CA LEU A 46 1.02 -3.65 -8.48
C LEU A 46 0.91 -3.24 -9.95
N ILE A 47 1.43 -4.05 -10.86
CA ILE A 47 1.36 -3.80 -12.31
C ILE A 47 -0.09 -3.65 -12.76
N GLN A 48 -1.02 -4.46 -12.24
CA GLN A 48 -2.45 -4.35 -12.55
C GLN A 48 -3.01 -2.98 -12.15
N ILE A 49 -2.68 -2.47 -10.96
CA ILE A 49 -3.17 -1.16 -10.48
C ILE A 49 -2.54 -0.01 -11.24
N ILE A 50 -1.23 -0.06 -11.49
CA ILE A 50 -0.52 0.95 -12.26
C ILE A 50 -1.10 1.04 -13.67
N ARG A 51 -1.36 -0.10 -14.33
CA ARG A 51 -1.99 -0.12 -15.66
C ARG A 51 -3.45 0.32 -15.66
N LYS A 52 -4.19 0.06 -14.58
CA LYS A 52 -5.58 0.50 -14.41
C LYS A 52 -5.69 2.02 -14.32
N TYR A 53 -4.79 2.67 -13.59
CA TYR A 53 -4.87 4.11 -13.30
C TYR A 53 -3.91 4.98 -14.11
N GLN A 54 -2.89 4.40 -14.73
CA GLN A 54 -1.90 5.08 -15.59
C GLN A 54 -1.38 6.40 -15.00
N PRO A 55 -0.82 6.40 -13.78
CA PRO A 55 -0.37 7.63 -13.14
C PRO A 55 0.89 8.20 -13.82
N ASP A 56 0.98 9.54 -13.90
CA ASP A 56 2.21 10.22 -14.35
C ASP A 56 3.33 10.17 -13.30
N ILE A 57 2.97 10.13 -12.02
CA ILE A 57 3.90 10.15 -10.88
C ILE A 57 3.49 9.05 -9.90
N ILE A 58 4.48 8.28 -9.45
CA ILE A 58 4.34 7.28 -8.39
C ILE A 58 5.13 7.75 -7.17
N LEU A 59 4.47 7.79 -6.02
CA LEU A 59 5.11 8.00 -4.72
C LEU A 59 5.22 6.65 -4.01
N GLY A 60 6.45 6.28 -3.63
CA GLY A 60 6.74 5.04 -2.91
C GLY A 60 7.37 5.29 -1.54
N ASN A 61 7.55 4.22 -0.77
CA ASN A 61 8.30 4.27 0.48
C ASN A 61 9.80 4.52 0.23
N VAL A 62 10.48 5.09 1.22
CA VAL A 62 11.95 5.20 1.23
C VAL A 62 12.58 3.81 1.23
N LEU A 63 13.73 3.65 0.55
CA LEU A 63 14.41 2.36 0.38
C LEU A 63 14.97 1.81 1.70
N GLU A 64 15.39 2.70 2.62
CA GLU A 64 15.93 2.35 3.93
C GLU A 64 15.06 2.94 5.05
N ASP A 65 14.43 2.06 5.85
CA ASP A 65 13.58 2.42 6.98
C ASP A 65 13.76 1.38 8.11
N ARG A 66 13.53 1.79 9.36
CA ARG A 66 13.52 0.88 10.52
C ARG A 66 12.47 -0.23 10.39
N HIS A 67 11.38 0.02 9.65
CA HIS A 67 10.34 -0.94 9.39
C HIS A 67 10.63 -1.65 8.04
N PRO A 68 10.93 -2.96 8.05
CA PRO A 68 11.39 -3.66 6.85
C PRO A 68 10.38 -3.66 5.71
N ASP A 69 9.08 -3.57 6.01
CA ASP A 69 8.04 -3.50 4.99
C ASP A 69 8.12 -2.22 4.15
N HIS A 70 8.57 -1.10 4.73
CA HIS A 70 8.69 0.14 3.96
C HIS A 70 9.80 0.01 2.90
N GLY A 71 11.00 -0.43 3.30
CA GLY A 71 12.09 -0.67 2.35
C GLY A 71 11.72 -1.72 1.30
N ARG A 72 11.04 -2.79 1.72
CA ARG A 72 10.56 -3.83 0.80
C ARG A 72 9.55 -3.29 -0.21
N ALA A 73 8.60 -2.45 0.21
CA ALA A 73 7.65 -1.80 -0.68
C ALA A 73 8.33 -0.78 -1.62
N GLY A 74 9.39 -0.10 -1.18
CA GLY A 74 10.16 0.81 -2.02
C GLY A 74 10.95 0.11 -3.14
N HIS A 75 11.34 -1.15 -2.92
CA HIS A 75 12.03 -1.99 -3.92
C HIS A 75 11.09 -2.82 -4.80
N LEU A 76 9.81 -2.94 -4.43
CA LEU A 76 8.81 -3.77 -5.09
C LEU A 76 8.35 -3.14 -6.41
#